data_AF-A0A1B6HJB6-F1
#
_entry.id   AF-A0A1B6HJB6-F1
#
_cell.length_a   1.000
_cell.length_b   1.000
_cell.length_c   1.000
_cell.angle_alpha   90.00
_cell.angle_beta   90.00
_cell.angle_gamma   90.00
#
_symmetry.space_group_name_H-M   'P 1'
#
loop_
_entity.id
_entity.type
_entity.pdbx_description
1 polymer ?
#
loop_
_entity_poly.entity_id
_entity_poly.type
_entity_poly.pdbx_seq_one_letter_code
_entity_poly.pdbx_strand_id
1 'polypeptide(L)'
;DEVKFLGITLDKNLSWTSHVDKLCGKLSSSLYAIKNIKASTDETTTRAAYFALFEAHIRYGLVAWGGTSAGQIQRVLKKQKTAVRTLAGLQPPNSCREA
;
A
#
# COMPACT_ATOMS: atom_id res chain seq x y z
N ASP A 1 -16.96 -17.69 5.20
CA ASP A 1 -16.34 -18.26 4.00
C ASP A 1 -15.80 -17.16 3.11
N GLU A 2 -14.58 -17.36 2.63
CA GLU A 2 -13.87 -16.45 1.73
C GLU A 2 -13.39 -17.24 0.52
N VAL A 3 -13.46 -16.64 -0.66
CA VAL A 3 -12.93 -17.24 -1.90
C VAL A 3 -11.88 -16.31 -2.47
N LYS A 4 -10.77 -16.89 -2.96
CA LYS A 4 -9.76 -16.14 -3.70
C LYS A 4 -10.04 -16.24 -5.18
N PHE A 5 -10.30 -15.12 -5.83
CA PHE A 5 -10.56 -15.05 -7.27
C PHE A 5 -9.71 -13.95 -7.88
N LEU A 6 -8.94 -14.29 -8.93
CA LEU A 6 -8.01 -13.37 -9.60
C LEU A 6 -7.16 -12.58 -8.58
N GLY A 7 -6.56 -13.26 -7.61
CA GLY A 7 -5.71 -12.59 -6.60
C GLY A 7 -6.43 -11.74 -5.54
N ILE A 8 -7.73 -11.48 -5.67
CA ILE A 8 -8.56 -10.75 -4.72
C ILE A 8 -9.26 -11.74 -3.78
N THR A 9 -9.46 -11.36 -2.51
CA THR A 9 -10.23 -12.17 -1.55
C THR A 9 -11.64 -11.61 -1.45
N LEU A 10 -12.62 -12.43 -1.82
CA LEU A 10 -14.04 -12.12 -1.78
C LEU A 10 -14.66 -12.75 -0.54
N ASP A 11 -15.33 -11.94 0.27
CA ASP A 11 -16.20 -12.40 1.34
C ASP A 11 -17.67 -12.32 0.92
N LYS A 12 -18.55 -13.11 1.58
CA LYS A 12 -19.99 -13.17 1.25
C LYS A 12 -20.67 -11.80 1.23
N ASN A 13 -20.21 -10.88 2.05
CA ASN A 13 -20.81 -9.55 2.21
C ASN A 13 -20.09 -8.47 1.40
N LEU A 14 -19.06 -8.83 0.63
CA LEU A 14 -18.17 -7.90 -0.08
C LEU A 14 -17.70 -6.76 0.84
N SER A 15 -17.39 -7.09 2.10
CA SER A 15 -16.82 -6.15 3.07
C SER A 15 -15.35 -5.84 2.77
N TRP A 16 -14.67 -6.69 1.99
CA TRP A 16 -13.26 -6.57 1.62
C TRP A 16 -12.30 -6.58 2.81
N THR A 17 -12.77 -6.90 4.01
CA THR A 17 -11.99 -6.76 5.25
C THR A 17 -10.72 -7.59 5.22
N SER A 18 -10.87 -8.89 4.96
CA SER A 18 -9.75 -9.83 4.82
C SER A 18 -8.84 -9.50 3.64
N HIS A 19 -9.40 -8.99 2.54
CA HIS A 19 -8.58 -8.54 1.41
C HIS A 19 -7.68 -7.37 1.80
N VAL A 20 -8.24 -6.35 2.44
CA VAL A 20 -7.51 -5.16 2.90
C VAL A 20 -6.49 -5.51 3.99
N ASP A 21 -6.79 -6.45 4.88
CA ASP A 21 -5.84 -6.94 5.88
C ASP A 21 -4.61 -7.57 5.22
N LYS A 22 -4.85 -8.49 4.27
CA LYS A 22 -3.78 -9.12 3.48
C LYS A 22 -2.99 -8.09 2.68
N LEU A 23 -3.67 -7.11 2.07
CA LEU A 23 -3.04 -6.01 1.34
C LEU A 23 -2.15 -5.18 2.28
N CYS A 24 -2.65 -4.76 3.44
CA CYS A 24 -1.88 -3.97 4.41
C CYS A 24 -0.65 -4.72 4.93
N GLY A 25 -0.75 -6.05 5.08
CA GLY A 25 0.40 -6.92 5.37
C GLY A 25 1.45 -6.82 4.27
N LYS A 26 1.07 -7.05 3.01
CA LYS A 26 1.97 -6.91 1.85
C LYS A 26 2.61 -5.54 1.77
N LEU A 27 1.81 -4.47 1.91
CA LEU A 27 2.31 -3.09 1.88
C LEU A 27 3.33 -2.82 3.00
N SER A 28 3.19 -3.44 4.16
CA SER A 28 4.15 -3.28 5.26
C SER A 28 5.48 -3.96 4.93
N SER A 29 5.45 -5.16 4.33
CA SER A 29 6.65 -5.84 3.83
C SER A 29 7.32 -5.08 2.68
N SER A 30 6.54 -4.60 1.70
CA SER A 30 7.06 -3.79 0.60
C SER A 30 7.69 -2.49 1.09
N LEU A 31 7.08 -1.84 2.09
CA LEU A 31 7.64 -0.63 2.69
C LEU A 31 8.99 -0.91 3.36
N TYR A 32 9.13 -2.04 4.05
CA TYR A 32 10.41 -2.45 4.62
C TYR A 32 11.48 -2.65 3.53
N ALA A 33 11.14 -3.34 2.44
CA ALA A 33 12.05 -3.50 1.30
C ALA A 33 12.46 -2.15 0.68
N ILE A 34 11.51 -1.23 0.49
CA ILE A 34 11.77 0.11 -0.05
C ILE A 34 12.71 0.90 0.88
N LYS A 35 12.54 0.79 2.20
CA LYS A 35 13.46 1.44 3.17
C LYS A 35 14.89 0.93 3.02
N ASN A 36 15.07 -0.38 2.88
CA ASN A 36 16.40 -0.97 2.69
C ASN A 36 17.01 -0.55 1.35
N ILE A 37 16.22 -0.57 0.27
CA ILE A 37 16.67 -0.13 -1.06
C ILE A 37 17.09 1.34 -1.01
N LYS A 38 16.29 2.20 -0.38
CA LYS A 38 16.61 3.63 -0.20
C LYS A 38 17.93 3.84 0.54
N ALA A 39 18.26 2.99 1.50
CA ALA A 39 19.49 3.11 2.29
C ALA A 39 20.75 2.77 1.47
N SER A 40 20.62 2.08 0.34
CA SER A 40 21.77 1.57 -0.44
C SER A 40 21.78 2.01 -1.90
N THR A 41 20.76 2.74 -2.38
CA THR A 41 20.60 3.11 -3.79
C THR A 41 20.16 4.56 -3.95
N ASP A 42 20.16 5.05 -5.19
CA ASP A 42 19.72 6.39 -5.54
C ASP A 42 18.18 6.53 -5.56
N GLU A 43 17.71 7.76 -5.68
CA GLU A 43 16.28 8.09 -5.66
C GLU A 43 15.52 7.46 -6.83
N THR A 44 16.12 7.35 -8.02
CA THR A 44 15.45 6.81 -9.20
C THR A 44 15.15 5.32 -9.03
N THR A 45 16.14 4.57 -8.53
CA THR A 45 16.00 3.15 -8.20
C THR A 45 14.97 2.94 -7.09
N THR A 46 15.02 3.76 -6.03
CA THR A 46 14.07 3.70 -4.92
C THR A 46 12.63 3.96 -5.39
N ARG A 47 12.44 4.94 -6.28
CA ARG A 47 11.14 5.28 -6.85
C ARG A 47 10.61 4.15 -7.74
N ALA A 48 11.46 3.53 -8.55
CA ALA A 48 11.09 2.36 -9.34
C ALA A 48 10.64 1.20 -8.44
N ALA A 49 11.37 0.95 -7.35
CA ALA A 49 11.01 -0.06 -6.36
C ALA A 49 9.64 0.22 -5.70
N TYR A 50 9.33 1.48 -5.41
CA TYR A 50 7.99 1.86 -4.91
C TYR A 50 6.89 1.52 -5.92
N PHE A 51 7.06 1.90 -7.19
CA PHE A 51 6.05 1.61 -8.21
C PHE A 51 5.83 0.10 -8.36
N ALA A 52 6.91 -0.68 -8.39
CA ALA A 52 6.86 -2.13 -8.59
C ALA A 52 6.32 -2.90 -7.37
N LEU A 53 6.78 -2.57 -6.15
CA LEU A 53 6.52 -3.38 -4.95
C LEU A 53 5.34 -2.87 -4.13
N PHE A 54 4.99 -1.59 -4.23
CA PHE A 54 3.97 -0.97 -3.38
C PHE A 54 2.75 -0.54 -4.19
N GLU A 55 2.94 0.33 -5.18
CA GLU A 55 1.82 0.89 -5.93
C GLU A 55 1.10 -0.14 -6.80
N ALA A 56 1.84 -1.06 -7.42
CA ALA A 56 1.23 -2.15 -8.19
C ALA A 56 0.21 -2.96 -7.36
N HIS A 57 0.49 -3.19 -6.07
CA HIS A 57 -0.43 -3.89 -5.18
C HIS A 57 -1.65 -3.07 -4.78
N ILE A 58 -1.52 -1.75 -4.65
CA ILE A 58 -2.68 -0.87 -4.37
C ILE A 58 -3.55 -0.72 -5.61
N ARG A 59 -2.95 -0.54 -6.80
CA ARG A 59 -3.74 -0.36 -8.02
C ARG A 59 -4.48 -1.63 -8.42
N TYR A 60 -3.92 -2.80 -8.12
CA TYR A 60 -4.52 -4.07 -8.47
C TYR A 60 -5.87 -4.27 -7.77
N GLY A 61 -6.93 -4.44 -8.56
CA GLY A 61 -8.27 -4.67 -8.04
C GLY A 61 -8.94 -3.45 -7.41
N LEU A 62 -8.34 -2.25 -7.51
CA LEU A 62 -8.85 -1.04 -6.85
C LEU A 62 -10.30 -0.71 -7.26
N VAL A 63 -10.68 -0.98 -8.51
CA VAL A 63 -12.07 -0.81 -8.99
C VAL A 63 -13.05 -1.71 -8.23
N ALA A 64 -12.61 -2.87 -7.75
CA ALA A 64 -13.43 -3.81 -7.00
C ALA A 64 -13.46 -3.49 -5.50
N TRP A 65 -12.28 -3.45 -4.84
CA TRP A 65 -12.21 -3.29 -3.38
C TRP A 65 -12.18 -1.84 -2.90
N GLY A 66 -11.95 -0.87 -3.80
CA GLY A 66 -11.85 0.55 -3.48
C GLY A 66 -13.14 1.17 -2.95
N GLY A 67 -14.29 0.52 -3.18
CA GLY A 67 -15.59 0.87 -2.60
C GLY A 67 -15.83 0.37 -1.17
N THR A 68 -14.81 -0.18 -0.50
CA THR A 68 -14.91 -0.62 0.90
C THR A 68 -15.16 0.56 1.87
N SER A 69 -15.45 0.26 3.13
CA SER A 69 -15.69 1.27 4.16
C SER A 69 -14.55 2.29 4.29
N ALA A 70 -14.90 3.52 4.66
CA ALA A 70 -13.94 4.60 4.84
C ALA A 70 -12.81 4.23 5.81
N GLY A 71 -13.12 3.49 6.89
CA GLY A 71 -12.11 3.01 7.85
C GLY A 71 -11.05 2.11 7.18
N GLN A 72 -11.45 1.22 6.29
CA GLN A 72 -10.55 0.33 5.56
C GLN A 72 -9.68 1.09 4.55
N ILE A 73 -10.27 2.03 3.80
CA ILE A 73 -9.51 2.92 2.91
C ILE A 73 -8.49 3.75 3.69
N GLN A 74 -8.86 4.29 4.86
CA GLN A 74 -7.95 5.05 5.70
C GLN A 74 -6.74 4.23 6.16
N ARG A 75 -6.89 2.92 6.38
CA ARG A 75 -5.75 2.04 6.72
C ARG A 75 -4.74 1.94 5.59
N VAL A 76 -5.22 1.74 4.35
CA VAL A 76 -4.36 1.70 3.15
C VAL A 76 -3.71 3.06 2.91
N LEU A 77 -4.48 4.16 2.99
CA LEU A 77 -3.97 5.52 2.83
C LEU A 77 -2.88 5.87 3.86
N LYS A 78 -3.02 5.44 5.11
CA LYS A 78 -1.97 5.64 6.13
C LYS A 78 -0.67 4.95 5.71
N LYS A 79 -0.73 3.71 5.21
CA LYS A 79 0.47 3.00 4.70
C LYS A 79 1.07 3.71 3.50
N GLN A 80 0.24 4.16 2.56
CA GLN A 80 0.70 4.92 1.40
C GLN A 80 1.41 6.21 1.82
N LYS A 81 0.85 6.98 2.75
CA LYS A 81 1.50 8.18 3.29
C LYS A 81 2.83 7.86 3.97
N THR A 82 2.95 6.74 4.69
CA THR A 82 4.24 6.33 5.26
C THR A 82 5.27 5.99 4.17
N ALA A 83 4.84 5.35 3.07
CA ALA A 83 5.71 5.09 1.93
C ALA A 83 6.18 6.39 1.27
N VAL A 84 5.26 7.33 0.98
CA VAL A 84 5.60 8.65 0.42
C VAL A 84 6.56 9.41 1.32
N ARG A 85 6.34 9.44 2.65
CA ARG A 85 7.31 10.05 3.59
C ARG A 85 8.68 9.40 3.51
N THR A 86 8.72 8.07 3.40
CA THR A 86 9.98 7.34 3.27
C THR A 86 10.71 7.77 2.01
N LEU A 87 10.01 7.88 0.87
CA LEU A 87 10.60 8.32 -0.40
C LEU A 87 11.11 9.76 -0.32
N ALA A 88 10.30 10.69 0.18
CA ALA A 88 10.64 12.10 0.29
C ALA A 88 11.59 12.43 1.47
N GLY A 89 11.93 11.46 2.32
CA GLY A 89 12.80 11.70 3.49
C GLY A 89 12.14 12.56 4.57
N LEU A 90 10.80 12.61 4.59
CA LEU A 90 10.03 13.46 5.51
C LEU A 90 9.93 12.84 6.90
N GLN A 91 9.99 13.69 7.92
CA GLN A 91 9.72 13.31 9.31
C GLN A 91 8.23 13.04 9.52
N PRO A 92 7.84 12.20 10.52
CA PRO A 92 6.44 11.85 10.77
C PRO A 92 5.43 13.02 10.88
N PRO A 93 5.75 14.16 11.53
CA PRO A 93 4.78 15.27 11.63
C PRO A 93 4.60 16.02 10.31
N ASN A 94 5.52 15.90 9.35
CA ASN A 94 5.48 16.67 8.13
C ASN A 94 4.36 16.18 7.20
N SER A 95 3.70 17.15 6.56
CA SER A 95 2.67 16.91 5.54
C SER A 95 3.29 16.24 4.32
N CYS A 96 2.60 15.24 3.76
CA CYS A 96 2.99 14.62 2.49
C CYS A 96 2.47 15.36 1.26
N ARG A 97 1.83 16.53 1.43
CA ARG A 97 1.16 17.23 0.32
C ARG A 97 2.13 17.85 -0.69
N GLU A 98 3.33 18.19 -0.24
CA GLU A 98 4.39 18.82 -1.04
C GLU A 98 5.46 17.82 -1.51
N ALA A 99 5.33 16.55 -1.13
CA ALA A 99 6.17 15.44 -1.57
C ALA A 99 5.69 14.88 -2.91
#